data_AF-A0A0D0BWP6-F1
#
_entry.id   AF-A0A0D0BWP6-F1
#
_cell.length_a   1.000
_cell.length_b   1.000
_cell.length_c   1.000
_cell.angle_alpha   90.00
_cell.angle_beta   90.00
_cell.angle_gamma   90.00
#
_symmetry.space_group_name_H-M   'P 1'
#
loop_
_entity.id
_entity.type
_entity.pdbx_description
1 polymer ?
#
loop_
_entity_poly.entity_id
_entity_poly.type
_entity_poly.pdbx_seq_one_letter_code
_entity_poly.pdbx_strand_id
1 'polypeptide(L)'
;MPPSVPKNLRKHRRTRNEDNEDNEDDDDNEKEDVPEGDFGYVEGLGRGSVEYKLARTHPLPLFLSDTTKSSRRYGRAMPLLFKRLEHLCVETGCWMYLVTALPNGHLAFQHFTSQRLLDEPDQSLLDNLHRTAARAVTSLQRSRRMTTQELAADNHDKELENEELRAQKAALEKELKQQRELLGRLQDSPNRSV
;
A
#
# COMPACT_ATOMS: atom_id res chain seq x y z
N MET A 1 -32.80 -53.49 -17.21
CA MET A 1 -31.79 -54.45 -16.71
C MET A 1 -30.71 -53.67 -15.97
N PRO A 2 -30.50 -53.87 -14.66
CA PRO A 2 -29.43 -53.20 -13.92
C PRO A 2 -28.14 -54.05 -13.92
N PRO A 3 -26.95 -53.48 -14.15
CA PRO A 3 -25.71 -54.07 -13.67
C PRO A 3 -25.44 -53.52 -12.25
N SER A 4 -25.59 -54.33 -11.19
CA SER A 4 -24.61 -55.28 -10.67
C SER A 4 -23.33 -54.60 -10.18
N VAL A 5 -23.28 -54.39 -8.86
CA VAL A 5 -22.14 -53.97 -8.02
C VAL A 5 -20.99 -54.99 -8.12
N PRO A 6 -19.74 -54.57 -7.88
CA PRO A 6 -19.01 -55.27 -6.81
C PRO A 6 -18.38 -54.35 -5.77
N LYS A 7 -18.68 -54.70 -4.52
CA LYS A 7 -18.03 -54.28 -3.28
C LYS A 7 -16.65 -54.91 -3.25
N ASN A 8 -15.59 -54.12 -3.11
CA ASN A 8 -14.29 -54.63 -2.69
C ASN A 8 -13.87 -53.93 -1.40
N LEU A 9 -14.24 -54.57 -0.28
CA LEU A 9 -13.48 -54.50 0.96
C LEU A 9 -12.09 -55.06 0.68
N ARG A 10 -11.04 -54.29 0.94
CA ARG A 10 -9.71 -54.85 1.20
C ARG A 10 -9.11 -54.20 2.43
N LYS A 11 -9.25 -54.91 3.56
CA LYS A 11 -8.53 -54.68 4.81
C LYS A 11 -7.14 -55.32 4.69
N HIS A 12 -6.08 -54.52 4.78
CA HIS A 12 -4.72 -54.93 5.17
C HIS A 12 -4.31 -53.92 6.25
N ARG A 13 -4.39 -54.22 7.56
CA ARG A 13 -3.50 -55.00 8.43
C ARG A 13 -2.00 -54.66 8.28
N ARG A 14 -1.57 -53.78 9.18
CA ARG A 14 -0.30 -53.69 9.94
C ARG A 14 1.01 -54.05 9.23
N THR A 15 1.96 -53.13 9.27
CA THR A 15 3.18 -53.28 10.09
C THR A 15 3.69 -51.91 10.55
N ARG A 16 4.14 -51.89 11.79
CA ARG A 16 4.83 -50.83 12.53
C ARG A 16 6.30 -50.91 12.11
N ASN A 17 6.81 -49.87 11.45
CA ASN A 17 8.24 -49.62 11.37
C ASN A 17 8.49 -48.40 12.27
N GLU A 18 8.84 -48.69 13.51
CA GLU A 18 9.73 -47.83 14.29
C GLU A 18 11.15 -48.21 13.85
N ASP A 19 12.06 -47.24 13.87
CA ASP A 19 13.48 -47.30 13.49
C ASP A 19 13.76 -46.74 12.07
N ASN A 20 14.09 -45.45 12.06
CA ASN A 20 15.11 -44.81 11.20
C ASN A 20 15.25 -43.38 11.72
N GLU A 21 16.29 -43.12 12.53
CA GLU A 21 17.62 -42.67 12.11
C GLU A 21 17.65 -41.13 12.04
N ASP A 22 18.52 -40.59 12.89
CA ASP A 22 18.80 -39.18 13.08
C ASP A 22 19.16 -38.51 11.75
N ASN A 23 18.22 -37.75 11.19
CA ASN A 23 18.54 -36.72 10.20
C ASN A 23 19.06 -35.51 10.99
N GLU A 24 20.37 -35.46 11.16
CA GLU A 24 21.08 -34.19 11.33
C GLU A 24 20.83 -33.39 10.04
N ASP A 25 19.82 -32.51 10.09
CA ASP A 25 19.54 -31.53 9.04
C ASP A 25 20.73 -30.56 9.00
N ASP A 26 21.78 -30.94 8.26
CA ASP A 26 22.72 -30.03 7.62
C ASP A 26 21.90 -29.09 6.73
N ASP A 27 21.35 -28.04 7.34
CA ASP A 27 20.68 -26.93 6.68
C ASP A 27 21.78 -26.10 5.99
N ASP A 28 22.39 -26.71 4.96
CA ASP A 28 23.16 -26.08 3.90
C ASP A 28 22.21 -25.13 3.19
N ASN A 29 22.04 -23.97 3.82
CA ASN A 29 21.42 -22.79 3.27
C ASN A 29 22.38 -22.27 2.19
N GLU A 30 22.47 -23.03 1.09
CA GLU A 30 23.05 -22.61 -0.17
C GLU A 30 22.42 -21.25 -0.46
N LYS A 31 23.22 -20.20 -0.27
CA LYS A 31 22.85 -18.87 -0.70
C LYS A 31 22.74 -18.93 -2.21
N GLU A 32 21.55 -19.25 -2.72
CA GLU A 32 21.21 -19.03 -4.11
C GLU A 32 21.50 -17.55 -4.38
N ASP A 33 22.55 -17.29 -5.15
CA ASP A 33 22.91 -15.94 -5.60
C ASP A 33 21.75 -15.44 -6.48
N VAL A 34 20.82 -14.72 -5.85
CA VAL A 34 19.67 -14.14 -6.55
C VAL A 34 20.22 -13.14 -7.57
N PRO A 35 19.98 -13.35 -8.88
CA PRO A 35 20.52 -12.48 -9.91
C PRO A 35 20.06 -11.05 -9.70
N GLU A 36 21.01 -10.11 -9.72
CA GLU A 36 20.74 -8.68 -9.59
C GLU A 36 19.95 -8.21 -10.80
N GLY A 37 18.64 -8.03 -10.64
CA GLY A 37 17.77 -7.58 -11.71
C GLY A 37 18.01 -6.11 -12.04
N ASP A 38 18.00 -5.76 -13.33
CA ASP A 38 18.20 -4.40 -13.85
C ASP A 38 17.26 -3.34 -13.23
N PHE A 39 16.14 -3.78 -12.62
CA PHE A 39 15.11 -2.92 -12.02
C PHE A 39 15.03 -3.03 -10.48
N GLY A 40 16.05 -3.61 -9.85
CA GLY A 40 16.12 -3.83 -8.40
C GLY A 40 15.18 -4.92 -7.89
N TYR A 41 14.91 -4.94 -6.58
CA TYR A 41 14.15 -5.99 -5.90
C TYR A 41 12.77 -5.50 -5.43
N VAL A 42 11.77 -6.38 -5.44
CA VAL A 42 10.44 -6.09 -4.87
C VAL A 42 10.56 -5.85 -3.37
N GLU A 43 10.20 -4.65 -2.93
CA GLU A 43 10.21 -4.24 -1.53
C GLU A 43 9.04 -4.83 -0.73
N GLY A 44 9.28 -5.14 0.54
CA GLY A 44 8.26 -5.57 1.49
C GLY A 44 7.84 -7.04 1.38
N LEU A 45 8.55 -7.85 0.60
CA LEU A 45 8.33 -9.29 0.54
C LEU A 45 9.05 -10.00 1.70
N GLY A 46 8.36 -10.98 2.30
CA GLY A 46 8.91 -11.82 3.36
C GLY A 46 8.43 -13.26 3.23
N ARG A 47 9.23 -14.19 3.74
CA ARG A 47 8.91 -15.62 3.90
C ARG A 47 9.07 -15.96 5.38
N GLY A 48 7.95 -16.01 6.10
CA GLY A 48 7.98 -16.10 7.56
C GLY A 48 8.56 -14.84 8.18
N SER A 49 9.58 -14.99 9.03
CA SER A 49 10.33 -13.88 9.65
C SER A 49 11.49 -13.35 8.80
N VAL A 50 11.76 -13.97 7.64
CA VAL A 50 12.93 -13.67 6.82
C VAL A 50 12.53 -12.82 5.61
N GLU A 51 13.38 -11.85 5.28
CA GLU A 51 13.23 -11.03 4.07
C GLU A 51 13.35 -11.91 2.82
N TYR A 52 12.43 -11.76 1.86
CA TYR A 52 12.45 -12.51 0.61
C TYR A 52 12.77 -11.58 -0.57
N LYS A 53 13.98 -11.69 -1.13
CA LYS A 53 14.43 -10.86 -2.23
C LYS A 53 13.97 -11.43 -3.57
N LEU A 54 13.07 -10.71 -4.25
CA LEU A 54 12.61 -11.07 -5.58
C LEU A 54 13.02 -9.98 -6.58
N ALA A 55 13.91 -10.32 -7.52
CA ALA A 55 14.34 -9.39 -8.57
C ALA A 55 13.15 -9.02 -9.49
N ARG A 56 13.06 -7.74 -9.88
CA ARG A 56 12.02 -7.25 -10.78
C ARG A 56 12.40 -7.49 -12.23
N THR A 57 11.44 -7.98 -13.02
CA THR A 57 11.61 -8.16 -14.48
C THR A 57 11.28 -6.90 -15.28
N HIS A 58 10.59 -5.92 -14.67
CA HIS A 58 10.14 -4.69 -15.31
C HIS A 58 10.25 -3.50 -14.34
N PRO A 59 10.40 -2.27 -14.86
CA PRO A 59 10.46 -1.07 -14.02
C PRO A 59 9.13 -0.81 -13.32
N LEU A 60 9.19 -0.15 -12.16
CA LEU A 60 8.00 0.24 -11.42
C LEU A 60 7.15 1.23 -12.22
N PRO A 61 5.82 1.03 -12.31
CA PRO A 61 4.94 2.04 -12.86
C PRO A 61 5.00 3.33 -12.03
N LEU A 62 4.92 4.47 -12.70
CA LEU A 62 4.82 5.77 -12.03
C LEU A 62 3.59 5.83 -11.12
N PHE A 63 3.78 6.44 -9.95
CA PHE A 63 2.69 6.69 -9.02
C PHE A 63 1.64 7.64 -9.63
N LEU A 64 0.37 7.24 -9.56
CA LEU A 64 -0.74 8.04 -10.07
C LEU A 64 -1.23 8.99 -8.98
N SER A 65 -0.88 10.27 -9.08
CA SER A 65 -1.35 11.32 -8.17
C SER A 65 -2.86 11.59 -8.28
N ASP A 66 -3.43 11.40 -9.48
CA ASP A 66 -4.85 11.60 -9.75
C ASP A 66 -5.70 10.46 -9.14
N THR A 67 -6.57 10.83 -8.19
CA THR A 67 -7.47 9.90 -7.48
C THR A 67 -8.46 9.20 -8.43
N THR A 68 -8.94 9.88 -9.47
CA THR A 68 -9.89 9.29 -10.43
C THR A 68 -9.19 8.28 -11.33
N LYS A 69 -7.98 8.60 -11.81
CA LYS A 69 -7.18 7.66 -12.63
C LYS A 69 -6.73 6.44 -11.83
N SER A 70 -6.24 6.65 -10.61
CA SER A 70 -5.83 5.55 -9.72
C SER A 70 -7.00 4.63 -9.38
N SER A 71 -8.16 5.19 -9.01
CA SER A 71 -9.37 4.41 -8.74
C SER A 71 -9.85 3.60 -9.94
N ARG A 72 -9.88 4.22 -11.13
CA ARG A 72 -10.24 3.53 -12.38
C ARG A 72 -9.26 2.41 -12.73
N ARG A 73 -7.95 2.64 -12.55
CA ARG A 73 -6.93 1.62 -12.78
C ARG A 73 -7.08 0.47 -11.78
N TYR A 74 -7.29 0.80 -10.51
CA TYR A 74 -7.51 -0.18 -9.44
C TYR A 74 -8.72 -1.07 -9.74
N GLY A 75 -9.88 -0.49 -10.06
CA GLY A 75 -11.10 -1.26 -10.39
C GLY A 75 -10.95 -2.17 -11.61
N ARG A 76 -10.08 -1.83 -12.56
CA ARG A 76 -9.77 -2.69 -13.73
C ARG A 76 -8.77 -3.80 -13.40
N ALA A 77 -7.78 -3.50 -12.57
CA ALA A 77 -6.70 -4.44 -12.23
C ALA A 77 -7.16 -5.52 -11.24
N MET A 78 -8.01 -5.16 -10.27
CA MET A 78 -8.41 -6.08 -9.19
C MET A 78 -9.10 -7.36 -9.69
N PRO A 79 -10.07 -7.33 -10.62
CA PRO A 79 -10.67 -8.56 -11.14
C PRO A 79 -9.67 -9.47 -11.86
N LEU A 80 -8.69 -8.89 -12.57
CA LEU A 80 -7.64 -9.66 -13.26
C LEU A 80 -6.69 -10.31 -12.25
N LEU A 81 -6.37 -9.59 -11.18
CA LEU A 81 -5.56 -10.12 -10.09
C LEU A 81 -6.29 -11.28 -9.40
N PHE A 82 -7.55 -11.10 -8.99
CA PHE A 82 -8.31 -12.15 -8.31
C PHE A 82 -8.43 -13.44 -9.13
N LYS A 83 -8.65 -13.33 -10.45
CA LYS A 83 -8.64 -14.51 -11.34
C LYS A 83 -7.30 -15.25 -11.33
N ARG A 84 -6.18 -14.52 -11.34
CA ARG A 84 -4.84 -15.13 -11.29
C ARG A 84 -4.59 -15.81 -9.95
N LEU A 85 -5.02 -15.19 -8.85
CA LEU A 85 -4.89 -15.77 -7.52
C LEU A 85 -5.76 -17.01 -7.37
N GLU A 86 -6.99 -16.97 -7.88
CA GLU A 86 -7.89 -18.13 -7.93
C GLU A 86 -7.24 -19.29 -8.69
N HIS A 87 -6.74 -19.05 -9.90
CA HIS A 87 -6.05 -20.08 -10.68
C HIS A 87 -4.86 -20.64 -9.93
N LEU A 88 -3.99 -19.78 -9.38
CA LEU A 88 -2.82 -20.21 -8.61
C LEU A 88 -3.21 -21.07 -7.40
N CYS A 89 -4.27 -20.71 -6.68
CA CYS A 89 -4.75 -21.47 -5.53
C CYS A 89 -5.34 -22.81 -5.94
N VAL A 90 -6.04 -22.89 -7.06
CA VAL A 90 -6.59 -24.15 -7.60
C VAL A 90 -5.47 -25.07 -8.07
N GLU A 91 -4.48 -24.53 -8.79
CA GLU A 91 -3.36 -25.30 -9.33
C GLU A 91 -2.43 -25.84 -8.24
N THR A 92 -2.15 -25.04 -7.21
CA THR A 92 -1.17 -25.41 -6.17
C THR A 92 -1.82 -25.95 -4.90
N GLY A 93 -3.13 -25.75 -4.73
CA GLY A 93 -3.82 -26.07 -3.49
C GLY A 93 -3.35 -25.24 -2.29
N CYS A 94 -2.72 -24.07 -2.49
CA CYS A 94 -2.25 -23.24 -1.40
C CYS A 94 -3.39 -22.55 -0.63
N TRP A 95 -3.18 -22.31 0.66
CA TRP A 95 -4.02 -21.38 1.43
C TRP A 95 -3.60 -19.94 1.14
N MET A 96 -4.58 -19.09 0.80
CA MET A 96 -4.32 -17.69 0.48
C MET A 96 -5.43 -16.79 1.00
N TYR A 97 -5.03 -15.68 1.60
CA TYR A 97 -5.89 -14.57 1.98
C TYR A 97 -5.25 -13.26 1.53
N LEU A 98 -5.92 -12.52 0.65
CA LEU A 98 -5.47 -11.22 0.17
C LEU A 98 -6.48 -10.15 0.56
N VAL A 99 -5.99 -9.01 1.06
CA VAL A 99 -6.79 -7.82 1.35
C VAL A 99 -6.20 -6.62 0.63
N THR A 100 -7.07 -5.84 0.00
CA THR A 100 -6.70 -4.64 -0.75
C THR A 100 -7.68 -3.53 -0.47
N ALA A 101 -7.18 -2.31 -0.30
CA ALA A 101 -8.01 -1.13 -0.11
C ALA A 101 -7.38 0.06 -0.80
N LEU A 102 -8.20 0.85 -1.50
CA LEU A 102 -7.76 2.12 -2.06
C LEU A 102 -7.80 3.18 -0.96
N PRO A 103 -6.70 3.90 -0.68
CA PRO A 103 -6.66 4.83 0.45
C PRO A 103 -7.68 5.97 0.41
N ASN A 104 -8.00 6.45 -0.80
CA ASN A 104 -8.97 7.52 -1.05
C ASN A 104 -10.32 6.97 -1.55
N GLY A 105 -10.52 5.64 -1.52
CA GLY A 105 -11.77 5.04 -1.97
C GLY A 105 -12.89 5.22 -0.95
N HIS A 106 -14.10 5.52 -1.41
CA HIS A 106 -15.32 5.39 -0.60
C HIS A 106 -15.79 3.92 -0.47
N LEU A 107 -15.15 3.01 -1.20
CA LEU A 107 -15.48 1.60 -1.22
C LEU A 107 -14.84 0.89 -0.01
N ALA A 108 -15.56 -0.11 0.51
CA ALA A 108 -14.99 -1.06 1.45
C ALA A 108 -13.75 -1.76 0.86
N PHE A 109 -12.91 -2.32 1.73
CA PHE A 109 -11.79 -3.13 1.26
C PHE A 109 -12.31 -4.34 0.46
N GLN A 110 -11.56 -4.72 -0.55
CA GLN A 110 -11.80 -5.94 -1.30
C GLN A 110 -10.89 -7.01 -0.75
N HIS A 111 -11.37 -8.23 -0.70
CA HIS A 111 -10.60 -9.38 -0.26
C HIS A 111 -10.82 -10.57 -1.17
N PHE A 112 -9.84 -11.45 -1.19
CA PHE A 112 -9.88 -12.75 -1.83
C PHE A 112 -9.46 -13.80 -0.81
N THR A 113 -10.21 -14.89 -0.74
CA THR A 113 -9.95 -16.03 0.11
C THR A 113 -9.93 -17.26 -0.78
N SER A 114 -8.84 -18.04 -0.74
CA SER A 114 -8.74 -19.30 -1.49
C SER A 114 -9.82 -20.29 -1.08
N GLN A 115 -10.32 -21.11 -2.00
CA GLN A 115 -11.32 -22.13 -1.71
C GLN A 115 -10.91 -23.05 -0.56
N ARG A 116 -9.64 -23.47 -0.53
CA ARG A 116 -9.12 -24.34 0.52
C ARG A 116 -9.19 -23.72 1.92
N LEU A 117 -9.08 -22.40 2.02
CA LEU A 117 -9.23 -21.67 3.29
C LEU A 117 -10.71 -21.45 3.65
N LEU A 118 -11.60 -21.38 2.65
CA LEU A 118 -13.06 -21.37 2.88
C LEU A 118 -13.58 -22.72 3.37
N ASP A 119 -12.99 -23.80 2.88
CA ASP A 119 -13.37 -25.18 3.24
C ASP A 119 -12.83 -25.62 4.61
N GLU A 120 -12.02 -24.79 5.29
CA GLU A 120 -11.54 -25.10 6.63
C GLU A 120 -12.72 -25.24 7.62
N PRO A 121 -12.74 -26.29 8.45
CA PRO A 121 -13.85 -26.55 9.36
C PRO A 121 -13.97 -25.48 10.46
N ASP A 122 -12.84 -24.89 10.88
CA ASP A 122 -12.82 -23.80 11.85
C ASP A 122 -12.94 -22.43 11.19
N GLN A 123 -14.19 -21.98 11.02
CA GLN A 123 -14.49 -20.67 10.46
C GLN A 123 -14.05 -19.50 11.37
N SER A 124 -13.74 -19.75 12.64
CA SER A 124 -13.32 -18.69 13.56
C SER A 124 -11.99 -18.06 13.15
N LEU A 125 -11.09 -18.84 12.53
CA LEU A 125 -9.83 -18.34 12.00
C LEU A 125 -10.06 -17.31 10.89
N LEU A 126 -10.91 -17.64 9.92
CA LEU A 126 -11.22 -16.75 8.80
C LEU A 126 -11.93 -15.49 9.27
N ASP A 127 -12.88 -15.62 10.20
CA ASP A 127 -13.55 -14.48 10.82
C ASP A 127 -12.55 -13.55 11.53
N ASN A 128 -11.60 -14.12 12.27
CA ASN A 128 -10.57 -13.35 12.97
C ASN A 128 -9.62 -12.64 11.99
N LEU A 129 -9.21 -13.31 10.91
CA LEU A 129 -8.43 -12.69 9.83
C LEU A 129 -9.19 -11.51 9.21
N HIS A 130 -10.46 -11.72 8.86
CA HIS A 130 -11.29 -10.69 8.24
C HIS A 130 -11.52 -9.49 9.16
N ARG A 131 -11.80 -9.72 10.45
CA ARG A 131 -11.94 -8.65 11.45
C ARG A 131 -10.64 -7.88 11.66
N THR A 132 -9.51 -8.59 11.71
CA THR A 132 -8.19 -7.97 11.87
C THR A 132 -7.84 -7.10 10.67
N ALA A 133 -8.06 -7.61 9.46
CA ALA A 133 -7.88 -6.86 8.23
C ALA A 133 -8.78 -5.62 8.16
N ALA A 134 -10.07 -5.76 8.50
CA ALA A 134 -11.01 -4.64 8.52
C ALA A 134 -10.56 -3.54 9.48
N ARG A 135 -10.10 -3.91 10.69
CA ARG A 135 -9.55 -2.95 11.67
C ARG A 135 -8.29 -2.27 11.15
N ALA A 136 -7.36 -3.02 10.56
CA ALA A 136 -6.12 -2.49 10.01
C ALA A 136 -6.40 -1.46 8.90
N VAL A 137 -7.24 -1.83 7.91
CA VAL A 137 -7.60 -0.93 6.80
C VAL A 137 -8.31 0.32 7.32
N THR A 138 -9.27 0.16 8.23
CA THR A 138 -10.00 1.30 8.81
C THR A 138 -9.06 2.25 9.55
N SER A 139 -8.11 1.72 10.31
CA SER A 139 -7.08 2.50 11.00
C SER A 139 -6.22 3.29 10.02
N LEU A 140 -5.74 2.65 8.96
CA LEU A 140 -4.94 3.29 7.91
C LEU A 140 -5.71 4.40 7.18
N GLN A 141 -6.97 4.14 6.81
CA GLN A 141 -7.82 5.15 6.18
C GLN A 141 -8.09 6.34 7.11
N ARG A 142 -8.31 6.09 8.41
CA ARG A 142 -8.52 7.13 9.40
C ARG A 142 -7.28 8.00 9.59
N SER A 143 -6.12 7.37 9.77
CA SER A 143 -4.83 8.05 9.90
C SER A 143 -4.57 8.95 8.69
N ARG A 144 -4.78 8.43 7.48
CA ARG A 144 -4.60 9.22 6.25
C ARG A 144 -5.55 10.42 6.18
N ARG A 145 -6.82 10.27 6.57
CA ARG A 145 -7.80 11.37 6.60
C ARG A 145 -7.38 12.44 7.60
N MET A 146 -6.89 12.06 8.79
CA MET A 146 -6.37 12.98 9.79
C MET A 146 -5.18 13.77 9.23
N THR A 147 -4.17 13.09 8.67
CA THR A 147 -3.01 13.77 8.07
C THR A 147 -3.42 14.72 6.93
N THR A 148 -4.41 14.34 6.12
CA THR A 148 -4.90 15.22 5.04
C THR A 148 -5.60 16.46 5.60
N GLN A 149 -6.34 16.32 6.70
CA GLN A 149 -7.00 17.44 7.39
C GLN A 149 -6.00 18.37 8.06
N GLU A 150 -4.98 17.82 8.73
CA GLU A 150 -3.88 18.60 9.33
C GLU A 150 -3.15 19.42 8.27
N LEU A 151 -2.76 18.79 7.15
CA LEU A 151 -2.13 19.49 6.03
C LEU A 151 -3.02 20.57 5.41
N ALA A 152 -4.34 20.36 5.39
CA ALA A 152 -5.29 21.36 4.89
C ALA A 152 -5.40 22.56 5.84
N ALA A 153 -5.41 22.33 7.15
CA ALA A 153 -5.39 23.39 8.16
C ALA A 153 -4.09 24.19 8.10
N ASP A 154 -2.94 23.51 8.06
CA ASP A 154 -1.64 24.17 7.94
C ASP A 154 -1.51 25.02 6.68
N ASN A 155 -2.05 24.55 5.55
CA ASN A 155 -2.06 25.32 4.31
C ASN A 155 -2.96 26.55 4.41
N HIS A 156 -4.12 26.44 5.07
CA HIS A 156 -5.01 27.57 5.29
C HIS A 156 -4.36 28.65 6.17
N ASP A 157 -3.71 28.26 7.26
CA ASP A 157 -3.01 29.19 8.15
C ASP A 157 -1.87 29.91 7.42
N LYS A 158 -1.10 29.18 6.59
CA LYS A 158 -0.05 29.76 5.73
C LYS A 158 -0.61 30.69 4.65
N GLU A 159 -1.79 30.42 4.13
CA GLU A 159 -2.45 31.31 3.16
C GLU A 159 -2.83 32.64 3.82
N LEU A 160 -3.40 32.60 5.03
CA LEU A 160 -3.71 33.79 5.82
C LEU A 160 -2.45 34.60 6.14
N GLU A 161 -1.39 33.96 6.62
CA GLU A 161 -0.11 34.61 6.89
C GLU A 161 0.47 35.28 5.62
N ASN A 162 0.40 34.60 4.47
CA ASN A 162 0.84 35.16 3.20
C ASN A 162 0.00 36.38 2.77
N GLU A 163 -1.30 36.37 3.02
CA GLU A 163 -2.17 37.52 2.75
C GLU A 163 -1.84 38.72 3.64
N GLU A 164 -1.61 38.48 4.93
CA GLU A 164 -1.18 39.51 5.88
C GLU A 164 0.16 40.12 5.48
N LEU A 165 1.16 39.29 5.17
CA LEU A 165 2.47 39.75 4.71
C LEU A 165 2.39 40.53 3.40
N ARG A 166 1.51 40.13 2.47
CA ARG A 166 1.25 40.89 1.23
C ARG A 166 0.63 42.25 1.53
N ALA A 167 -0.32 42.32 2.47
CA ALA A 167 -0.93 43.58 2.87
C ALA A 167 0.09 44.52 3.54
N GLN A 168 0.93 44.00 4.44
CA GLN A 168 2.00 44.75 5.09
C GLN A 168 3.03 45.27 4.08
N LYS A 169 3.47 44.39 3.15
CA LYS A 169 4.39 44.77 2.07
C LYS A 169 3.82 45.90 1.22
N ALA A 170 2.55 45.80 0.82
CA ALA A 170 1.89 46.83 0.03
C ALA A 170 1.75 48.17 0.79
N ALA A 171 1.55 48.13 2.11
CA ALA A 171 1.52 49.33 2.95
C ALA A 171 2.90 50.01 3.03
N LEU A 172 3.95 49.23 3.30
CA LEU A 172 5.33 49.72 3.35
C LEU A 172 5.81 50.26 1.99
N GLU A 173 5.43 49.63 0.88
CA GLU A 173 5.75 50.13 -0.47
C GLU A 173 5.10 51.50 -0.75
N LYS A 174 3.86 51.71 -0.27
CA LYS A 174 3.20 53.02 -0.37
C LYS A 174 3.92 54.08 0.46
N GLU A 175 4.32 53.74 1.68
CA GLU A 175 5.05 54.67 2.56
C GLU A 175 6.42 55.03 1.98
N LEU A 176 7.19 54.05 1.51
CA LEU A 176 8.47 54.28 0.83
C LEU A 176 8.32 55.17 -0.40
N LYS A 177 7.25 54.98 -1.18
CA LYS A 177 6.96 55.84 -2.33
C LYS A 177 6.71 57.28 -1.90
N GLN A 178 5.90 57.51 -0.86
CA GLN A 178 5.65 58.84 -0.31
C GLN A 178 6.94 59.50 0.20
N GLN A 179 7.77 58.76 0.95
CA GLN A 179 9.06 59.27 1.44
C GLN A 179 10.01 59.67 0.31
N ARG A 180 10.10 58.85 -0.76
CA ARG A 180 10.91 59.17 -1.95
C ARG A 180 10.42 60.42 -2.66
N GLU A 181 9.11 60.59 -2.81
CA GLU A 181 8.52 61.79 -3.40
C GLU A 181 8.83 63.05 -2.57
N LEU A 182 8.76 62.96 -1.23
CA LEU A 182 9.11 64.07 -0.34
C LEU A 182 10.60 64.44 -0.42
N LEU A 183 11.50 63.45 -0.43
CA LEU A 183 12.94 63.69 -0.58
C LEU A 183 13.28 64.32 -1.93
N GLY A 184 12.63 63.88 -3.01
CA GLY A 184 12.79 64.49 -4.33
C GLY A 184 12.44 65.98 -4.31
N ARG A 185 11.29 66.35 -3.70
CA ARG A 185 10.88 67.77 -3.56
C ARG A 185 11.86 68.61 -2.73
N LEU A 186 12.47 68.03 -1.70
CA LEU A 186 13.47 68.71 -0.87
C LEU A 186 14.79 68.93 -1.63
N GLN A 187 15.20 67.98 -2.46
CA GLN A 187 16.40 68.11 -3.30
C GLN A 187 16.21 69.06 -4.48
N ASP A 188 15.01 69.10 -5.05
CA ASP A 188 14.65 70.02 -6.15
C ASP A 188 14.40 71.46 -5.67
N SER A 189 14.33 71.70 -4.36
CA SER A 189 14.29 73.05 -3.81
C SER A 189 15.71 73.64 -3.87
N PRO A 190 16.01 74.53 -4.84
CA PRO A 190 17.34 75.07 -4.97
C PRO A 190 17.61 75.92 -3.73
N ASN A 191 18.79 75.73 -3.15
CA ASN A 191 19.37 76.55 -2.09
C ASN A 191 18.96 78.02 -2.30
N ARG A 192 17.91 78.47 -1.61
CA ARG A 192 17.62 79.90 -1.44
C ARG A 192 18.62 80.42 -0.42
N SER A 193 19.90 80.41 -0.81
CA SER A 193 20.93 81.20 -0.16
C SER A 193 20.61 82.67 -0.44
N VAL A 194 20.13 83.33 0.62
CA VAL A 194 20.47 84.68 1.10
C VAL A 194 20.87 85.70 0.05
#